data_AF-A0A2X4TY51-F1
#
_entry.id   AF-A0A2X4TY51-F1
#
_cell.length_a   1.000
_cell.length_b   1.000
_cell.length_c   1.000
_cell.angle_alpha   90.00
_cell.angle_beta   90.00
_cell.angle_gamma   90.00
#
_symmetry.space_group_name_H-M   'P 1'
#
loop_
_entity.id
_entity.type
_entity.pdbx_description
1 polymer ?
#
loop_
_entity_poly.entity_id
_entity_poly.type
_entity_poly.pdbx_seq_one_letter_code
_entity_poly.pdbx_strand_id
1 'polypeptide(L)'
;MNDCIKKKWNISLLLYSPLYVSSLFLASGSYVWAANNDTIIANGTVRSINGLTLENNTNGDFIIQAKNGADFTATRLQLNSSGSRGGGAWIDNSKFTAQELQINVSGSSGTGIYLANNGEAVLSNITVLGQKSALGWFWMVSGPPLRVLQELRLTTVLLLPPEAMPLG
;
A
#
# COMPACT_ATOMS: atom_id res chain seq x y z
N MET A 1 -81.07 12.50 34.49
CA MET A 1 -81.30 12.80 33.06
C MET A 1 -80.12 13.60 32.55
N ASN A 2 -79.41 12.99 31.61
CA ASN A 2 -78.52 13.54 30.58
C ASN A 2 -78.33 15.07 30.57
N ASP A 3 -77.10 15.57 30.56
CA ASP A 3 -76.48 15.88 29.27
C ASP A 3 -75.00 16.25 29.33
N CYS A 4 -74.36 15.99 28.20
CA CYS A 4 -72.94 15.91 27.92
C CYS A 4 -72.40 17.26 27.40
N ILE A 5 -71.27 17.75 27.92
CA ILE A 5 -70.49 18.81 27.25
C ILE A 5 -69.04 18.35 27.09
N LYS A 6 -68.76 17.82 25.90
CA LYS A 6 -67.42 17.46 25.41
C LYS A 6 -66.55 18.72 25.33
N LYS A 7 -65.46 18.76 26.08
CA LYS A 7 -64.47 19.85 26.10
C LYS A 7 -63.69 19.84 24.77
N LYS A 8 -64.12 20.68 23.83
CA LYS A 8 -63.49 20.94 22.53
C LYS A 8 -62.26 21.83 22.76
N TRP A 9 -61.06 21.24 22.72
CA TRP A 9 -59.82 22.02 22.75
C TRP A 9 -59.63 22.72 21.40
N ASN A 10 -59.88 24.03 21.37
CA ASN A 10 -59.53 24.89 20.25
C ASN A 10 -58.01 25.06 20.21
N ILE A 11 -57.35 24.36 19.29
CA ILE A 11 -55.91 24.46 18.99
C ILE A 11 -55.61 25.68 18.08
N SER A 12 -56.52 26.66 18.06
CA SER A 12 -56.38 27.90 17.30
C SER A 12 -55.48 28.88 18.04
N LEU A 13 -54.19 28.59 18.10
CA LEU A 13 -53.12 29.58 18.17
C LEU A 13 -51.80 28.82 18.03
N LEU A 14 -51.15 28.94 16.87
CA LEU A 14 -49.73 28.68 16.56
C LEU A 14 -49.52 28.33 15.06
N LEU A 15 -50.46 28.65 14.17
CA LEU A 15 -50.21 28.66 12.72
C LEU A 15 -49.70 30.03 12.26
N TYR A 16 -48.50 30.41 12.71
CA TYR A 16 -47.70 31.47 12.09
C TYR A 16 -46.22 31.18 12.32
N SER A 17 -45.72 30.15 11.68
CA SER A 17 -44.29 30.00 11.41
C SER A 17 -44.12 29.39 10.02
N PRO A 18 -43.33 30.00 9.12
CA PRO A 18 -43.04 29.39 7.83
C PRO A 18 -42.22 28.12 8.09
N LEU A 19 -42.81 26.96 7.78
CA LEU A 19 -42.14 25.66 7.78
C LEU A 19 -41.05 25.67 6.69
N TYR A 20 -39.84 26.11 7.04
CA TYR A 20 -38.64 25.80 6.27
C TYR A 20 -38.26 24.35 6.54
N VAL A 21 -38.91 23.43 5.83
CA VAL A 21 -38.46 22.05 5.69
C VAL A 21 -37.20 22.08 4.82
N SER A 22 -36.03 22.20 5.44
CA SER A 22 -34.76 21.99 4.75
C SER A 22 -34.51 20.49 4.64
N SER A 23 -34.98 19.89 3.56
CA SER A 23 -34.61 18.53 3.15
C SER A 23 -33.16 18.55 2.63
N LEU A 24 -32.18 18.69 3.52
CA LEU A 24 -30.79 18.40 3.18
C LEU A 24 -30.60 16.88 3.18
N PHE A 25 -30.83 16.27 2.02
CA PHE A 25 -30.26 14.96 1.72
C PHE A 25 -28.74 15.11 1.69
N LEU A 26 -28.08 14.92 2.84
CA LEU A 26 -26.67 14.58 2.87
C LEU A 26 -26.56 13.13 2.41
N ALA A 27 -26.57 12.93 1.08
CA ALA A 27 -26.04 11.72 0.50
C ALA A 27 -24.54 11.69 0.83
N SER A 28 -24.17 10.98 1.89
CA SER A 28 -22.78 10.58 2.10
C SER A 28 -22.43 9.64 0.95
N GLY A 29 -21.96 10.22 -0.16
CA GLY A 29 -21.35 9.47 -1.24
C GLY A 29 -20.15 8.73 -0.65
N SER A 30 -20.27 7.42 -0.51
CA SER A 30 -19.10 6.58 -0.24
C SER A 30 -18.10 6.84 -1.36
N TYR A 31 -16.94 7.39 -1.03
CA TYR A 31 -15.86 7.53 -1.99
C TYR A 31 -15.42 6.13 -2.41
N VAL A 32 -15.79 5.72 -3.62
CA VAL A 32 -15.26 4.51 -4.25
C VAL A 32 -13.96 4.92 -4.94
N TRP A 33 -12.85 4.64 -4.28
CA TRP A 33 -11.51 4.74 -4.85
C TRP A 33 -11.08 3.35 -5.32
N ALA A 34 -10.68 3.24 -6.58
CA ALA A 34 -10.02 2.04 -7.07
C ALA A 34 -8.53 2.15 -6.70
N ALA A 35 -8.10 1.30 -5.77
CA ALA A 35 -6.69 1.10 -5.48
C ALA A 35 -6.10 0.15 -6.56
N ASN A 36 -4.98 0.54 -7.18
CA ASN A 36 -4.21 -0.42 -7.98
C ASN A 36 -3.57 -1.40 -6.99
N ASN A 37 -3.84 -2.70 -7.16
CA ASN A 37 -3.41 -3.74 -6.23
C ASN A 37 -2.98 -5.00 -6.98
N ASP A 38 -1.91 -4.87 -7.75
CA ASP A 38 -1.30 -5.99 -8.47
C ASP A 38 -0.44 -6.79 -7.50
N THR A 39 -1.05 -7.76 -6.82
CA THR A 39 -0.35 -8.61 -5.84
C THR A 39 -0.27 -10.05 -6.33
N ILE A 40 0.95 -10.58 -6.39
CA ILE A 40 1.24 -11.97 -6.73
C ILE A 40 1.64 -12.72 -5.47
N ILE A 41 0.90 -13.77 -5.14
CA ILE A 41 1.14 -14.59 -3.96
C ILE A 41 1.55 -16.01 -4.40
N ALA A 42 2.76 -16.41 -4.04
CA ALA A 42 3.23 -17.78 -4.11
C ALA A 42 3.29 -18.37 -2.70
N ASN A 43 2.47 -19.39 -2.46
CA ASN A 43 2.33 -20.02 -1.15
C ASN A 43 2.66 -21.52 -1.27
N GLY A 44 3.86 -21.93 -0.84
CA GLY A 44 4.34 -23.31 -0.95
C GLY A 44 4.37 -23.87 -2.38
N THR A 45 4.49 -23.00 -3.38
CA THR A 45 4.44 -23.36 -4.81
C THR A 45 5.67 -22.84 -5.54
N VAL A 46 6.01 -23.50 -6.64
CA VAL A 46 7.01 -23.01 -7.59
C VAL A 46 6.30 -22.11 -8.61
N ARG A 47 6.78 -20.88 -8.78
CA ARG A 47 6.22 -19.90 -9.72
C ARG A 47 7.33 -19.21 -10.48
N SER A 48 7.07 -18.91 -11.75
CA SER A 48 7.97 -18.09 -12.57
C SER A 48 7.15 -17.07 -13.34
N ILE A 49 7.61 -15.81 -13.31
CA ILE A 49 7.00 -14.70 -14.05
C ILE A 49 8.09 -13.94 -14.81
N ASN A 50 7.71 -13.41 -15.97
CA ASN A 50 8.62 -12.72 -16.86
C ASN A 50 7.93 -11.54 -17.55
N GLY A 51 8.61 -10.38 -17.60
CA GLY A 51 8.21 -9.27 -18.46
C GLY A 51 6.92 -8.58 -18.04
N LEU A 52 6.79 -8.20 -16.77
CA LEU A 52 5.61 -7.52 -16.24
C LEU A 52 5.97 -6.21 -15.54
N THR A 53 5.04 -5.26 -15.62
CA THR A 53 4.99 -4.07 -14.76
C THR A 53 3.80 -4.22 -13.84
N LEU A 54 4.02 -4.11 -12.53
CA LEU A 54 3.00 -4.31 -11.49
C LEU A 54 2.96 -3.09 -10.58
N GLU A 55 1.75 -2.64 -10.24
CA GLU A 55 1.54 -1.46 -9.40
C GLU A 55 0.70 -1.78 -8.16
N ASN A 56 1.14 -1.28 -7.01
CA ASN A 56 0.39 -1.43 -5.77
C ASN A 56 0.44 -0.15 -4.93
N ASN A 57 -0.73 0.44 -4.68
CA ASN A 57 -0.91 1.62 -3.84
C ASN A 57 -1.57 1.32 -2.48
N THR A 58 -1.77 0.05 -2.17
CA THR A 58 -2.37 -0.43 -0.92
C THR A 58 -1.39 -0.32 0.25
N ASN A 59 -1.85 0.28 1.35
CA ASN A 59 -1.06 0.38 2.57
C ASN A 59 -0.84 -0.99 3.22
N GLY A 60 0.39 -1.28 3.61
CA GLY A 60 0.80 -2.51 4.29
C GLY A 60 0.99 -3.72 3.38
N ASP A 61 0.88 -3.55 2.05
CA ASP A 61 0.94 -4.66 1.11
C ASP A 61 2.22 -4.68 0.27
N PHE A 62 2.62 -5.88 -0.15
CA PHE A 62 3.77 -6.11 -1.02
C PHE A 62 3.31 -6.68 -2.34
N ILE A 63 3.89 -6.21 -3.45
CA ILE A 63 3.55 -6.64 -4.81
C ILE A 63 3.85 -8.13 -5.01
N ILE A 64 5.02 -8.60 -4.58
CA ILE A 64 5.38 -10.02 -4.60
C ILE A 64 5.37 -10.55 -3.17
N GLN A 65 4.66 -11.66 -2.94
CA GLN A 65 4.63 -12.37 -1.67
C GLN A 65 4.98 -13.83 -1.89
N ALA A 66 6.18 -14.24 -1.49
CA ALA A 66 6.58 -15.64 -1.49
C ALA A 66 6.59 -16.14 -0.04
N LYS A 67 5.77 -17.15 0.26
CA LYS A 67 5.62 -17.69 1.63
C LYS A 67 5.51 -19.20 1.68
N ASN A 68 5.78 -19.75 2.87
CA ASN A 68 5.61 -21.16 3.22
C ASN A 68 6.35 -22.14 2.29
N GLY A 69 7.63 -21.90 2.04
CA GLY A 69 8.48 -22.77 1.22
C GLY A 69 8.26 -22.59 -0.29
N ALA A 70 7.83 -21.40 -0.72
CA ALA A 70 7.71 -21.12 -2.15
C ALA A 70 9.09 -20.96 -2.80
N ASP A 71 9.19 -21.31 -4.09
CA ASP A 71 10.34 -20.97 -4.94
C ASP A 71 9.83 -20.08 -6.08
N PHE A 72 10.19 -18.80 -6.01
CA PHE A 72 9.67 -17.78 -6.91
C PHE A 72 10.77 -17.22 -7.80
N THR A 73 10.59 -17.31 -9.12
CA THR A 73 11.50 -16.73 -10.11
C THR A 73 10.86 -15.53 -10.79
N ALA A 74 11.58 -14.42 -10.85
CA ALA A 74 11.17 -13.15 -11.44
C ALA A 74 12.20 -12.69 -12.46
N THR A 75 11.83 -12.52 -13.73
CA THR A 75 12.73 -11.96 -14.74
C THR A 75 12.12 -10.73 -15.38
N ARG A 76 12.90 -9.67 -15.62
CA ARG A 76 12.46 -8.48 -16.36
C ARG A 76 11.19 -7.86 -15.79
N LEU A 77 11.19 -7.60 -14.49
CA LEU A 77 10.03 -7.04 -13.81
C LEU A 77 10.26 -5.60 -13.40
N GLN A 78 9.18 -4.81 -13.43
CA GLN A 78 9.12 -3.50 -12.78
C GLN A 78 8.01 -3.50 -11.72
N LEU A 79 8.37 -3.22 -10.47
CA LEU A 79 7.44 -3.18 -9.34
C LEU A 79 7.33 -1.73 -8.85
N ASN A 80 6.15 -1.13 -8.94
CA ASN A 80 5.89 0.24 -8.50
C ASN A 80 4.97 0.24 -7.27
N SER A 81 5.55 0.44 -6.08
CA SER A 81 4.82 0.48 -4.82
C SER A 81 4.70 1.90 -4.30
N SER A 82 3.47 2.36 -4.02
CA SER A 82 3.21 3.68 -3.43
C SER A 82 2.45 3.62 -2.10
N GLY A 83 2.00 2.44 -1.69
CA GLY A 83 1.38 2.22 -0.39
C GLY A 83 2.36 2.41 0.77
N SER A 84 1.89 2.98 1.88
CA SER A 84 2.71 3.12 3.09
C SER A 84 2.91 1.77 3.79
N ARG A 85 4.07 1.54 4.42
CA ARG A 85 4.41 0.31 5.17
C ARG A 85 4.32 -0.99 4.34
N GLY A 86 4.32 -0.86 3.01
CA GLY A 86 4.30 -1.95 2.04
C GLY A 86 5.61 -2.04 1.25
N GLY A 87 5.58 -2.61 0.04
CA GLY A 87 6.82 -2.73 -0.72
C GLY A 87 6.78 -3.45 -2.06
N GLY A 88 7.98 -3.74 -2.56
CA GLY A 88 8.18 -4.53 -3.78
C GLY A 88 7.98 -6.02 -3.54
N ALA A 89 8.81 -6.63 -2.70
CA ALA A 89 8.74 -8.05 -2.42
C ALA A 89 8.86 -8.38 -0.93
N TRP A 90 8.00 -9.27 -0.43
CA TRP A 90 8.11 -9.90 0.88
C TRP A 90 8.32 -11.41 0.71
N ILE A 91 9.47 -11.89 1.18
CA ILE A 91 9.90 -13.29 1.04
C ILE A 91 10.01 -13.87 2.45
N ASP A 92 9.10 -14.76 2.79
CA ASP A 92 8.98 -15.39 4.09
C ASP A 92 9.21 -16.90 3.99
N ASN A 93 10.27 -17.40 4.63
CA ASN A 93 10.60 -18.83 4.65
C ASN A 93 10.51 -19.47 3.24
N SER A 94 11.06 -18.78 2.25
CA SER A 94 10.88 -19.05 0.81
C SER A 94 12.10 -18.56 0.04
N LYS A 95 12.23 -18.96 -1.21
CA LYS A 95 13.32 -18.56 -2.10
C LYS A 95 12.81 -17.61 -3.19
N PHE A 96 13.56 -16.54 -3.44
CA PHE A 96 13.30 -15.58 -4.49
C PHE A 96 14.50 -15.43 -5.41
N THR A 97 14.37 -15.85 -6.66
CA THR A 97 15.41 -15.67 -7.68
C THR A 97 14.96 -14.57 -8.62
N ALA A 98 15.72 -13.49 -8.75
CA ALA A 98 15.35 -12.39 -9.63
C ALA A 98 16.49 -11.93 -10.54
N GLN A 99 16.13 -11.61 -11.79
CA GLN A 99 17.01 -11.03 -12.79
C GLN A 99 16.34 -9.84 -13.48
N GLU A 100 17.09 -8.76 -13.74
CA GLU A 100 16.55 -7.57 -14.43
C GLU A 100 15.30 -7.02 -13.72
N LEU A 101 15.41 -6.80 -12.40
CA LEU A 101 14.30 -6.33 -11.57
C LEU A 101 14.49 -4.85 -11.24
N GLN A 102 13.47 -4.06 -11.52
CA GLN A 102 13.36 -2.69 -11.05
C GLN A 102 12.27 -2.59 -9.98
N ILE A 103 12.57 -1.97 -8.85
CA ILE A 103 11.59 -1.72 -7.79
C ILE A 103 11.60 -0.24 -7.46
N ASN A 104 10.44 0.40 -7.52
CA ASN A 104 10.24 1.80 -7.17
C ASN A 104 9.31 1.86 -5.97
N VAL A 105 9.79 2.33 -4.82
CA VAL A 105 9.01 2.46 -3.58
C VAL A 105 8.89 3.94 -3.21
N SER A 106 7.68 4.47 -3.24
CA SER A 106 7.38 5.88 -2.98
C SER A 106 6.49 6.12 -1.75
N GLY A 107 5.94 5.04 -1.19
CA GLY A 107 5.14 5.05 0.03
C GLY A 107 6.00 5.24 1.29
N SER A 108 5.47 5.93 2.29
CA SER A 108 6.19 6.17 3.54
C SER A 108 6.46 4.85 4.28
N SER A 109 7.67 4.71 4.81
CA SER A 109 8.12 3.50 5.51
C SER A 109 7.97 2.21 4.69
N GLY A 110 7.93 2.32 3.37
CA GLY A 110 7.92 1.16 2.47
C GLY A 110 9.29 0.51 2.36
N THR A 111 9.33 -0.75 1.91
CA THR A 111 10.57 -1.53 1.75
C THR A 111 10.66 -2.12 0.35
N GLY A 112 11.81 -2.00 -0.30
CA GLY A 112 12.06 -2.63 -1.61
C GLY A 112 11.86 -4.14 -1.61
N ILE A 113 12.76 -4.85 -0.91
CA ILE A 113 12.72 -6.29 -0.71
C ILE A 113 12.87 -6.55 0.79
N TYR A 114 11.94 -7.30 1.35
CA TYR A 114 11.90 -7.70 2.75
C TYR A 114 12.03 -9.23 2.87
N LEU A 115 13.14 -9.70 3.45
CA LEU A 115 13.33 -11.12 3.75
C LEU A 115 13.01 -11.37 5.23
N ALA A 116 11.97 -12.16 5.46
CA ALA A 116 11.50 -12.54 6.79
C ALA A 116 11.83 -14.00 7.10
N ASN A 117 12.07 -14.28 8.38
CA ASN A 117 12.41 -15.60 8.88
C ASN A 117 13.59 -16.20 8.09
N ASN A 118 13.37 -17.29 7.35
CA ASN A 118 14.38 -17.93 6.51
C ASN A 118 14.19 -17.60 5.01
N GLY A 119 13.75 -16.38 4.70
CA GLY A 119 13.66 -15.91 3.32
C GLY A 119 15.05 -15.81 2.70
N GLU A 120 15.19 -16.33 1.48
CA GLU A 120 16.42 -16.27 0.70
C GLU A 120 16.19 -15.54 -0.62
N ALA A 121 17.16 -14.74 -1.05
CA ALA A 121 17.12 -14.07 -2.34
C ALA A 121 18.43 -14.23 -3.12
N VAL A 122 18.31 -14.58 -4.41
CA VAL A 122 19.40 -14.58 -5.39
C VAL A 122 19.07 -13.57 -6.45
N LEU A 123 19.88 -12.53 -6.56
CA LEU A 123 19.55 -11.29 -7.26
C LEU A 123 20.65 -10.94 -8.27
N SER A 124 20.26 -10.70 -9.53
CA SER A 124 21.17 -10.27 -10.60
C SER A 124 20.59 -9.08 -11.36
N ASN A 125 21.39 -8.03 -11.58
CA ASN A 125 20.96 -6.83 -12.29
C ASN A 125 19.66 -6.22 -11.71
N ILE A 126 19.73 -5.79 -10.44
CA ILE A 126 18.59 -5.23 -9.72
C ILE A 126 18.80 -3.75 -9.47
N THR A 127 17.74 -2.97 -9.68
CA THR A 127 17.66 -1.57 -9.26
C THR A 127 16.52 -1.40 -8.28
N VAL A 128 16.79 -0.85 -7.09
CA VAL A 128 15.72 -0.44 -6.17
C VAL A 128 15.87 1.03 -5.80
N LEU A 129 14.78 1.77 -5.98
CA LEU A 129 14.67 3.19 -5.73
C LEU A 129 13.64 3.40 -4.61
N GLY A 130 14.12 3.83 -3.44
CA GLY A 130 13.27 4.31 -2.35
C GLY A 130 13.16 5.83 -2.39
N GLN A 131 11.96 6.38 -2.18
CA GLN A 131 11.72 7.81 -2.03
C GLN A 131 11.15 8.13 -0.64
N LYS A 132 11.24 9.38 -0.21
CA LYS A 132 10.77 9.85 1.11
C LYS A 132 11.45 9.06 2.24
N SER A 133 10.67 8.46 3.14
CA SER A 133 11.15 7.59 4.22
C SER A 133 11.19 6.10 3.83
N ALA A 134 10.97 5.74 2.57
CA ALA A 134 11.07 4.36 2.14
C ALA A 134 12.52 3.86 2.22
N LEU A 135 12.69 2.66 2.76
CA LEU A 135 13.97 1.98 2.75
C LEU A 135 14.20 1.40 1.35
N GLY A 136 15.13 2.03 0.62
CA GLY A 136 15.52 1.59 -0.72
C GLY A 136 16.02 0.14 -0.74
N TRP A 137 16.82 -0.29 0.24
CA TRP A 137 17.26 -1.69 0.34
C TRP A 137 17.20 -2.22 1.80
N PHE A 138 16.71 -3.47 1.89
CA PHE A 138 16.80 -4.50 2.94
C PHE A 138 16.55 -4.15 4.42
N TRP A 139 15.59 -4.85 5.03
CA TRP A 139 15.47 -5.03 6.48
C TRP A 139 15.50 -6.53 6.79
N MET A 140 16.45 -7.00 7.60
CA MET A 140 16.53 -8.39 8.07
C MET A 140 16.08 -8.49 9.52
N VAL A 141 15.27 -9.50 9.83
CA VAL A 141 15.05 -9.98 11.18
C VAL A 141 15.56 -11.43 11.22
N SER A 142 16.90 -11.58 11.36
CA SER A 142 17.68 -12.83 11.54
C SER A 142 17.61 -13.93 10.44
N GLY A 143 18.71 -14.20 9.72
CA GLY A 143 18.89 -15.30 8.75
C GLY A 143 20.32 -15.37 8.15
N PRO A 144 20.73 -16.46 7.43
CA PRO A 144 22.12 -16.73 7.02
C PRO A 144 22.69 -15.75 5.97
N PRO A 145 24.03 -15.71 5.75
CA PRO A 145 24.68 -14.62 5.02
C PRO A 145 24.35 -14.61 3.52
N LEU A 146 24.01 -13.41 3.02
CA LEU A 146 23.81 -13.10 1.61
C LEU A 146 25.01 -13.52 0.75
N ARG A 147 24.77 -14.29 -0.31
CA ARG A 147 25.68 -14.39 -1.47
C ARG A 147 25.16 -13.48 -2.58
N VAL A 148 25.50 -12.20 -2.52
CA VAL A 148 25.31 -11.28 -3.67
C VAL A 148 26.48 -11.48 -4.62
N LEU A 149 26.25 -12.18 -5.73
CA LEU A 149 27.20 -12.25 -6.84
C LEU A 149 26.79 -11.19 -7.87
N GLN A 150 27.67 -10.21 -8.09
CA GLN A 150 27.78 -9.29 -9.24
C GLN A 150 27.41 -7.79 -9.02
N GLU A 151 28.16 -6.96 -9.76
CA GLU A 151 28.46 -5.54 -9.62
C GLU A 151 27.30 -4.60 -9.20
N LEU A 152 27.43 -4.00 -8.02
CA LEU A 152 26.62 -2.86 -7.60
C LEU A 152 27.03 -1.61 -8.38
N ARG A 153 26.16 -1.10 -9.25
CA ARG A 153 26.18 0.33 -9.60
C ARG A 153 25.30 1.09 -8.60
N LEU A 154 25.92 1.48 -7.50
CA LEU A 154 25.29 2.29 -6.45
C LEU A 154 25.13 3.73 -6.96
N THR A 155 23.92 4.12 -7.38
CA THR A 155 23.59 5.54 -7.58
C THR A 155 22.71 5.98 -6.41
N THR A 156 23.32 6.19 -5.25
CA THR A 156 22.69 6.93 -4.15
C THR A 156 22.69 8.40 -4.56
N VAL A 157 21.57 8.89 -5.09
CA VAL A 157 21.36 10.35 -5.15
C VAL A 157 20.92 10.79 -3.76
N LEU A 158 21.88 11.26 -2.97
CA LEU A 158 21.62 11.97 -1.73
C LEU A 158 21.02 13.34 -2.09
N LEU A 159 19.70 13.41 -2.28
CA LEU A 159 19.01 14.69 -2.23
C LEU A 159 18.90 15.08 -0.77
N LEU A 160 19.84 15.91 -0.31
CA LEU A 160 19.70 16.70 0.90
C LEU A 160 18.32 17.39 0.88
N PRO A 161 17.57 17.41 1.98
CA PRO A 161 16.36 18.22 2.06
C PRO A 161 16.74 19.70 1.85
N PRO A 162 15.95 20.49 1.11
CA PRO A 162 16.12 21.94 1.12
C PRO A 162 15.80 22.43 2.54
N GLU A 163 16.82 22.66 3.34
CA GLU A 163 16.70 23.46 4.56
C GLU A 163 16.21 24.86 4.17
N ALA A 164 15.13 25.26 4.83
CA ALA A 164 14.80 26.62 5.24
C ALA A 164 15.23 27.75 4.28
N MET A 165 14.33 28.17 3.40
CA MET A 165 14.34 29.58 2.98
C MET A 165 13.74 30.41 4.13
N PRO A 166 14.48 31.40 4.69
CA PRO A 166 13.90 32.36 5.61
C PRO A 166 12.98 33.31 4.83
N LEU A 167 11.87 33.69 5.46
CA LEU A 167 11.00 34.78 5.01
C LEU A 167 11.83 36.06 4.89
N GLY A 168 11.83 36.65 3.69
CA GLY A 168 12.22 38.03 3.41
C GLY A 168 11.04 38.74 2.75
#